data_AF-A0A447UQJ7-F1
#
_entry.id   AF-A0A447UQJ7-F1
#
_cell.length_a   1.000
_cell.length_b   1.000
_cell.length_c   1.000
_cell.angle_alpha   90.00
_cell.angle_beta   90.00
_cell.angle_gamma   90.00
#
_symmetry.space_group_name_H-M   'P 1'
#
loop_
_entity.id
_entity.type
_entity.pdbx_description
1 polymer ?
#
loop_
_entity_poly.entity_id
_entity_poly.type
_entity_poly.pdbx_seq_one_letter_code
_entity_poly.pdbx_strand_id
1 'polypeptide(L)'
;MQWVDQIWKNLLRNHAHDSIGGCNSDATNRDILHRLEQTEQLSHSLWNLVVKELATASCEEGDLFVINPSATAWSGIIKATLYSRTAGIELSHHARPLPFSVLERTQISGGRTVQVTVQGEKEVKTSALLPLAGRY
;
A
#
# COMPACT_ATOMS: atom_id res chain seq x y z
N MET A 1 -14.88 -13.94 0.77
CA MET A 1 -14.44 -15.30 1.12
C MET A 1 -13.61 -15.98 0.03
N GLN A 2 -13.96 -15.87 -1.26
CA GLN A 2 -13.21 -16.55 -2.34
C GLN A 2 -11.72 -16.18 -2.44
N TRP A 3 -11.36 -14.90 -2.28
CA TRP A 3 -9.96 -14.45 -2.32
C TRP A 3 -9.08 -15.10 -1.25
N VAL A 4 -9.60 -15.19 -0.02
CA VAL A 4 -8.89 -15.82 1.11
C VAL A 4 -8.70 -17.31 0.85
N ASP A 5 -9.73 -18.01 0.39
CA ASP A 5 -9.66 -19.42 0.01
C ASP A 5 -8.62 -19.67 -1.10
N GLN A 6 -8.59 -18.81 -2.13
CA GLN A 6 -7.62 -18.89 -3.22
C GLN A 6 -6.18 -18.67 -2.72
N ILE A 7 -5.95 -17.65 -1.88
CA ILE A 7 -4.63 -17.37 -1.29
C ILE A 7 -4.16 -18.58 -0.47
N TRP A 8 -5.02 -19.12 0.39
CA TRP A 8 -4.67 -20.30 1.20
C TRP A 8 -4.39 -21.54 0.36
N LYS A 9 -5.22 -21.82 -0.66
CA LYS A 9 -4.97 -22.95 -1.57
C LYS A 9 -3.65 -22.80 -2.31
N ASN A 10 -3.32 -21.59 -2.77
CA ASN A 10 -2.05 -21.34 -3.45
C ASN A 10 -0.87 -21.50 -2.51
N LEU A 11 -0.96 -21.00 -1.27
CA LEU A 11 0.08 -21.15 -0.26
C LEU A 11 0.31 -22.64 0.09
N LEU A 12 -0.76 -23.35 0.46
CA LEU A 12 -0.68 -24.73 0.94
C LEU A 12 -0.16 -25.71 -0.12
N ARG A 13 -0.37 -25.42 -1.42
CA ARG A 13 0.22 -26.20 -2.52
C ARG A 13 1.75 -26.19 -2.52
N ASN A 14 2.38 -25.19 -1.91
CA ASN A 14 3.84 -25.10 -1.80
C ASN A 14 4.38 -25.73 -0.50
N HIS A 15 3.51 -26.25 0.38
CA HIS A 15 3.87 -26.81 1.69
C HIS A 15 4.02 -28.35 1.68
N ALA A 16 3.96 -29.00 0.52
CA ALA A 16 4.37 -30.39 0.42
C ALA A 16 5.84 -30.55 0.88
N HIS A 17 6.16 -31.68 1.52
CA HIS A 17 7.46 -31.87 2.19
C HIS A 17 8.67 -31.66 1.27
N ASP A 18 8.55 -32.08 0.01
CA ASP A 18 9.54 -31.91 -1.05
C ASP A 18 9.70 -30.45 -1.44
N SER A 19 8.60 -29.71 -1.52
CA SER A 19 8.54 -28.29 -1.86
C SER A 19 9.13 -27.43 -0.75
N ILE A 20 8.60 -27.53 0.47
CA ILE A 20 9.07 -26.73 1.61
C ILE A 20 10.46 -27.15 2.09
N GLY A 21 10.83 -28.42 1.90
CA GLY A 21 12.16 -28.93 2.16
C GLY A 21 13.19 -28.57 1.08
N GLY A 22 12.76 -27.99 -0.04
CA GLY A 22 13.62 -27.64 -1.17
C GLY A 22 14.25 -28.86 -1.87
N CYS A 23 13.71 -30.06 -1.64
CA CYS A 23 14.25 -31.33 -2.14
C CYS A 23 13.78 -31.67 -3.56
N ASN A 24 13.67 -30.67 -4.44
CA ASN A 24 13.33 -30.85 -5.86
C ASN A 24 14.47 -30.40 -6.79
N SER A 25 14.26 -30.57 -8.09
CA SER A 25 15.13 -29.96 -9.11
C SER A 25 15.09 -28.43 -9.05
N ASP A 26 16.14 -27.77 -9.55
CA ASP A 26 16.21 -26.31 -9.67
C ASP A 26 15.03 -25.72 -10.45
N ALA A 27 14.57 -26.43 -11.49
CA ALA A 27 13.41 -26.00 -12.28
C ALA A 27 12.14 -26.00 -11.43
N THR A 28 11.90 -27.08 -10.68
CA THR A 28 10.74 -27.19 -9.78
C THR A 28 10.79 -26.15 -8.66
N ASN A 29 11.97 -25.93 -8.06
CA ASN A 29 12.15 -24.95 -6.99
C ASN A 29 11.90 -23.52 -7.49
N ARG A 30 12.31 -23.19 -8.73
CA ARG A 30 11.99 -21.90 -9.35
C ARG A 30 10.48 -21.73 -9.57
N ASP A 31 9.78 -22.78 -9.97
CA ASP A 31 8.32 -22.74 -10.13
C ASP A 31 7.60 -22.59 -8.78
N ILE A 32 8.10 -23.24 -7.73
CA ILE A 32 7.60 -23.06 -6.35
C ILE A 32 7.76 -21.61 -5.90
N LEU A 33 8.96 -21.04 -6.10
CA LEU A 33 9.22 -19.64 -5.75
C LEU A 33 8.27 -18.70 -6.48
N HIS A 34 8.09 -18.89 -7.79
CA HIS A 34 7.16 -18.07 -8.56
C HIS A 34 5.73 -18.14 -8.02
N ARG A 35 5.24 -19.33 -7.64
CA ARG A 35 3.91 -19.47 -7.02
C ARG A 35 3.81 -18.77 -5.66
N LEU A 36 4.88 -18.78 -4.87
CA LEU A 36 4.92 -18.05 -3.59
C LEU A 36 4.86 -16.54 -3.82
N GLU A 37 5.62 -16.00 -4.79
CA GLU A 37 5.55 -14.59 -5.18
C GLU A 37 4.13 -14.19 -5.61
N GLN A 38 3.47 -15.01 -6.42
CA GLN A 38 2.07 -14.75 -6.82
C GLN A 38 1.12 -14.76 -5.61
N THR A 39 1.33 -15.67 -4.66
CA THR A 39 0.52 -15.77 -3.44
C THR A 39 0.71 -14.55 -2.54
N GLU A 40 1.95 -14.07 -2.40
CA GLU A 40 2.29 -12.85 -1.67
C GLU A 40 1.64 -11.61 -2.32
N GLN A 41 1.73 -11.48 -3.65
CA GLN A 41 1.11 -10.38 -4.38
C GLN A 41 -0.41 -10.31 -4.18
N LEU A 42 -1.09 -11.47 -4.22
CA LEU A 42 -2.53 -11.56 -3.93
C LEU A 42 -2.84 -11.17 -2.48
N SER A 43 -2.00 -11.60 -1.53
CA SER A 43 -2.16 -11.27 -0.11
C SER A 43 -2.03 -9.77 0.13
N HIS A 44 -1.01 -9.13 -0.43
CA HIS A 44 -0.83 -7.68 -0.36
C HIS A 44 -1.96 -6.90 -1.04
N SER A 45 -2.48 -7.40 -2.16
CA SER A 45 -3.60 -6.78 -2.85
C SER A 45 -4.87 -6.80 -1.99
N LEU A 46 -5.17 -7.94 -1.36
CA LEU A 46 -6.30 -8.06 -0.44
C LEU A 46 -6.11 -7.16 0.79
N TRP A 47 -4.91 -7.15 1.38
CA TRP A 47 -4.58 -6.27 2.50
C TRP A 47 -4.83 -4.80 2.16
N ASN A 48 -4.28 -4.33 1.04
CA ASN A 48 -4.45 -2.95 0.59
C ASN A 48 -5.92 -2.58 0.36
N LEU A 49 -6.70 -3.50 -0.22
CA LEU A 49 -8.13 -3.29 -0.40
C LEU A 49 -8.83 -3.12 0.96
N VAL A 50 -8.63 -4.05 1.90
CA VAL A 50 -9.26 -4.01 3.22
C VAL A 50 -8.87 -2.75 3.99
N VAL A 51 -7.58 -2.43 4.05
CA VAL A 51 -7.09 -1.23 4.75
C VAL A 51 -7.65 0.05 4.12
N LYS A 52 -7.74 0.10 2.78
CA LYS A 52 -8.33 1.24 2.08
C LYS A 52 -9.82 1.40 2.38
N GLU A 53 -10.59 0.32 2.37
CA GLU A 53 -12.02 0.37 2.72
C GLU A 53 -12.22 0.82 4.17
N LEU A 54 -11.41 0.31 5.11
CA LEU A 54 -11.46 0.74 6.52
C LEU A 54 -11.11 2.22 6.68
N ALA A 55 -10.05 2.69 6.01
CA ALA A 55 -9.66 4.09 6.03
C ALA A 55 -10.76 4.98 5.42
N THR A 56 -11.31 4.58 4.27
CA THR A 56 -12.39 5.33 3.60
C THR A 56 -13.64 5.43 4.46
N ALA A 57 -13.95 4.40 5.25
CA ALA A 57 -15.11 4.39 6.14
C ALA A 57 -14.88 5.17 7.46
N SER A 58 -13.62 5.44 7.84
CA SER A 58 -13.27 5.93 9.18
C SER A 58 -12.58 7.29 9.19
N CYS A 59 -12.14 7.80 8.04
CA CYS A 59 -11.26 8.97 7.93
C CYS A 59 -11.75 9.96 6.87
N GLU A 60 -11.42 11.23 7.05
CA GLU A 60 -11.64 12.28 6.07
C GLU A 60 -10.41 12.50 5.15
N GLU A 61 -10.57 13.31 4.10
CA GLU A 61 -9.44 13.66 3.23
C GLU A 61 -8.37 14.41 4.03
N GLY A 62 -7.14 13.90 4.03
CA GLY A 62 -6.00 14.48 4.76
C GLY A 62 -5.65 13.76 6.06
N ASP A 63 -6.49 12.84 6.52
CA ASP A 63 -6.22 12.02 7.70
C ASP A 63 -5.15 10.95 7.42
N LEU A 64 -4.35 10.67 8.44
CA LEU A 64 -3.45 9.53 8.47
C LEU A 64 -4.12 8.37 9.22
N PHE A 65 -4.47 7.32 8.49
CA PHE A 65 -5.00 6.10 9.09
C PHE A 65 -3.86 5.18 9.57
N VAL A 66 -3.91 4.80 10.85
CA VAL A 66 -2.96 3.88 11.46
C VAL A 66 -3.73 2.76 12.14
N ILE A 67 -3.38 1.51 11.82
CA ILE A 67 -3.93 0.33 12.48
C ILE A 67 -2.84 -0.57 13.02
N ASN A 68 -3.13 -1.17 14.18
CA ASN A 68 -2.38 -2.30 14.69
C ASN A 68 -3.21 -3.57 14.46
N PRO A 69 -2.85 -4.44 13.49
CA PRO A 69 -3.58 -5.67 13.23
C PRO A 69 -3.26 -6.79 14.25
N SER A 70 -2.31 -6.57 15.17
CA SER A 70 -1.98 -7.55 16.21
C SER A 70 -3.04 -7.58 17.31
N ALA A 71 -3.19 -8.76 17.93
CA ALA A 71 -3.99 -8.91 19.15
C ALA A 71 -3.31 -8.28 20.39
N THR A 72 -2.05 -7.89 20.28
CA THR A 72 -1.27 -7.27 21.37
C THR A 72 -1.14 -5.77 21.16
N ALA A 73 -1.07 -5.01 22.26
CA ALA A 73 -0.74 -3.59 22.20
C ALA A 73 0.62 -3.38 21.51
N TRP A 74 0.71 -2.30 20.73
CA TRP A 74 1.93 -1.93 20.01
C TRP A 74 2.50 -0.63 20.55
N SER A 75 3.82 -0.54 20.64
CA SER A 75 4.55 0.69 20.95
C SER A 75 5.80 0.79 20.09
N GLY A 76 6.05 1.95 19.51
CA GLY A 76 7.24 2.19 18.71
C GLY A 76 7.12 3.43 17.84
N ILE A 77 8.02 3.53 16.85
CA ILE A 77 8.03 4.60 15.87
C ILE A 77 7.35 4.10 14.59
N ILE A 78 6.37 4.86 14.11
CA ILE A 78 5.73 4.63 12.81
C ILE A 78 6.48 5.43 11.76
N LYS A 79 6.88 4.76 10.68
CA LYS A 79 7.34 5.43 9.46
C LYS A 79 6.17 5.48 8.49
N ALA A 80 5.83 6.68 8.03
CA ALA A 80 4.75 6.89 7.08
C ALA A 80 5.21 7.84 5.98
N THR A 81 4.73 7.60 4.75
CA THR A 81 4.89 8.50 3.62
C THR A 81 3.61 9.27 3.44
N LEU A 82 3.69 10.59 3.49
CA LEU A 82 2.55 11.50 3.38
C LEU A 82 2.63 12.30 2.08
N TYR A 83 1.48 12.55 1.47
CA TYR A 83 1.35 13.39 0.30
C TYR A 83 0.58 14.64 0.70
N SER A 84 1.15 15.82 0.44
CA SER A 84 0.51 17.10 0.72
C SER A 84 0.63 18.04 -0.47
N ARG A 85 -0.37 18.90 -0.64
CA ARG A 85 -0.33 20.02 -1.59
C ARG A 85 0.53 21.18 -1.06
N THR A 86 0.77 21.24 0.25
CA THR A 86 1.54 22.29 0.92
C THR A 86 2.91 21.79 1.34
N ALA A 87 3.88 22.72 1.46
CA ALA A 87 5.22 22.40 1.94
C ALA A 87 5.24 22.06 3.45
N GLY A 88 4.34 22.65 4.23
CA GLY A 88 4.18 22.37 5.65
C GLY A 88 3.12 21.30 5.89
N ILE A 89 3.37 20.43 6.87
CA ILE A 89 2.39 19.50 7.42
C ILE A 89 2.45 19.59 8.94
N GLU A 90 1.30 19.42 9.58
CA GLU A 90 1.17 19.27 11.03
C GLU A 90 0.40 17.98 11.27
N LEU A 91 0.78 17.22 12.29
CA LEU A 91 0.08 16.00 12.68
C LEU A 91 -0.59 16.23 14.03
N SER A 92 -1.83 15.78 14.16
CA SER A 92 -2.54 15.83 15.43
C SER A 92 -3.41 14.59 15.62
N HIS A 93 -3.67 14.23 16.88
CA HIS A 93 -4.58 13.15 17.25
C HIS A 93 -5.54 13.67 18.32
N HIS A 94 -6.84 13.65 18.03
CA HIS A 94 -7.88 14.27 18.85
C HIS A 94 -7.52 15.71 19.28
N ALA A 95 -7.13 16.54 18.29
CA ALA A 95 -6.68 17.93 18.45
C ALA A 95 -5.40 18.14 19.28
N ARG A 96 -4.68 17.07 19.67
CA ARG A 96 -3.37 17.17 20.31
C ARG A 96 -2.27 17.06 19.25
N PRO A 97 -1.36 18.05 19.14
CA PRO A 97 -0.24 17.96 18.22
C PRO A 97 0.62 16.73 18.50
N LEU A 98 1.01 16.02 17.43
CA LEU A 98 1.90 14.89 17.48
C LEU A 98 3.30 15.31 17.01
N PRO A 99 4.36 15.05 17.81
CA PRO A 99 5.72 15.27 17.35
C PRO A 99 6.08 14.26 16.25
N PHE A 100 6.76 14.73 15.21
CA PHE A 100 7.29 13.88 14.15
C PHE A 100 8.60 14.45 13.62
N SER A 101 9.32 13.66 12.82
CA SER A 101 10.53 14.09 12.12
C SER A 101 10.41 13.75 10.64
N VAL A 102 10.74 14.72 9.78
CA VAL A 102 10.79 14.50 8.34
C VAL A 102 12.12 13.81 8.01
N LEU A 103 12.05 12.56 7.56
CA LEU A 103 13.23 11.80 7.15
C LEU A 103 13.67 12.15 5.73
N GLU A 104 12.71 12.31 4.82
CA GLU A 104 12.93 12.63 3.42
C GLU A 104 11.76 13.48 2.91
N ARG A 105 12.04 14.39 1.96
CA ARG A 105 11.01 15.16 1.25
C ARG A 105 11.37 15.25 -0.22
N THR A 106 10.42 14.83 -1.06
CA THR A 106 10.56 14.87 -2.51
C THR A 106 9.37 15.62 -3.11
N GLN A 107 9.64 16.59 -3.98
CA GLN A 107 8.57 17.23 -4.76
C GLN A 107 8.24 16.39 -5.99
N ILE A 108 6.98 16.03 -6.13
CA ILE A 108 6.47 15.30 -7.28
C ILE A 108 5.88 16.31 -8.25
N SER A 109 6.39 16.36 -9.49
CA SER A 109 5.77 17.16 -10.54
C SER A 109 4.42 16.55 -10.87
N GLY A 110 3.35 17.35 -10.80
CA GLY A 110 1.98 16.84 -10.82
C GLY A 110 1.45 16.33 -12.17
N GLY A 111 2.35 15.87 -13.05
CA GLY A 111 2.02 15.45 -14.39
C GLY A 111 1.51 16.60 -15.27
N ARG A 112 1.13 16.26 -16.49
CA ARG A 112 0.47 17.16 -17.46
C ARG A 112 -0.93 16.61 -17.68
N THR A 113 -1.96 17.43 -17.49
CA THR A 113 -3.32 17.08 -17.93
C THR A 113 -3.61 17.84 -19.21
N VAL A 114 -4.00 17.13 -20.25
CA VAL A 114 -4.50 17.73 -21.49
C VAL A 114 -5.97 18.09 -21.25
N GLN A 115 -6.28 19.39 -21.23
CA GLN A 115 -7.66 19.87 -21.27
C GLN A 115 -8.08 20.09 -22.71
N VAL A 116 -9.16 19.44 -23.15
CA VAL A 116 -9.77 19.73 -24.45
C VAL A 116 -10.60 21.00 -24.32
N THR A 117 -10.22 22.02 -25.08
CA THR A 117 -10.97 23.28 -25.18
C THR A 117 -11.57 23.43 -26.58
N VAL A 118 -12.51 24.37 -26.74
CA VAL A 118 -13.08 24.74 -28.04
C VAL A 118 -12.05 25.26 -29.07
N GLN A 119 -10.81 25.51 -28.63
CA GLN A 119 -9.67 25.92 -29.46
C GLN A 119 -8.60 24.82 -29.63
N GLY A 120 -8.87 23.58 -29.19
CA GLY A 120 -7.96 22.44 -29.25
C GLY A 120 -7.49 21.94 -27.88
N GLU A 121 -6.58 20.98 -27.91
CA GLU A 121 -5.94 20.40 -26.74
C GLU A 121 -4.94 21.39 -26.10
N LYS A 122 -5.13 21.70 -24.81
CA LYS A 122 -4.22 22.55 -24.05
C LYS A 122 -3.61 21.75 -22.90
N GLU A 123 -2.29 21.60 -22.91
CA GLU A 123 -1.56 21.04 -21.76
C GLU A 123 -1.63 22.02 -20.58
N VAL A 124 -2.20 21.56 -19.47
CA VAL A 124 -2.22 22.27 -18.20
C VAL A 124 -1.36 21.50 -17.20
N LYS A 125 -0.47 22.21 -16.49
CA LYS A 125 0.26 21.64 -15.35
C LYS A 125 -0.75 21.34 -14.25
N THR A 126 -0.94 20.07 -13.97
CA THR A 126 -1.76 19.63 -12.85
C THR A 126 -0.87 19.55 -11.62
N SER A 127 -1.38 19.90 -10.44
CA SER A 127 -0.83 19.43 -9.18
C SER A 127 -1.44 18.06 -8.92
N ALA A 128 -0.71 16.98 -9.18
CA ALA A 128 -1.27 15.63 -9.12
C ALA A 128 -1.79 15.33 -7.71
N LEU A 129 -3.04 14.89 -7.67
CA LEU A 129 -3.53 13.96 -6.69
C LEU A 129 -3.61 12.62 -7.42
N LEU A 130 -2.92 11.61 -6.89
CA LEU A 130 -3.20 10.21 -7.21
C LEU A 130 -3.40 9.46 -5.89
N PRO A 131 -4.32 8.49 -5.88
CA PRO A 131 -4.86 7.93 -4.65
C PRO A 131 -3.83 7.05 -3.94
N LEU A 132 -3.99 7.00 -2.62
CA LEU A 132 -3.28 6.14 -1.67
C LEU A 132 -3.05 4.73 -2.21
N ALA A 133 -1.81 4.48 -2.62
CA ALA A 133 -1.21 3.15 -2.71
C ALA A 133 0.14 3.22 -1.99
N GLY A 134 0.08 3.50 -0.68
CA GLY A 134 1.24 3.33 0.19
C GLY A 134 1.46 1.84 0.42
N ARG A 135 2.70 1.38 0.23
CA ARG A 135 3.14 0.10 0.81
C ARG A 135 3.15 0.30 2.32
N TYR A 136 2.20 -0.32 3.01
CA TYR A 136 2.22 -0.51 4.45
C TYR A 136 3.22 -1.61 4.82
#